data_AF-A0A2T9ZLQ8-F1
#
_entry.id   AF-A0A2T9ZLQ8-F1
#
_cell.length_a   1.000
_cell.length_b   1.000
_cell.length_c   1.000
_cell.angle_alpha   90.00
_cell.angle_beta   90.00
_cell.angle_gamma   90.00
#
_symmetry.space_group_name_H-M   'P 1'
#
loop_
_entity.id
_entity.type
_entity.pdbx_description
1 polymer ?
#
loop_
_entity_poly.entity_id
_entity_poly.type
_entity_poly.pdbx_seq_one_letter_code
_entity_poly.pdbx_strand_id
1 'polypeptide(L)'
;MKRDSYQEMLTAVTAFHAKHRFKDTGGEEMTYRIALMAEELGEISSCVTKGKRKEALAEEVADLLILVIGTAIAGEFDLNQAFWDKMEKLDLRQSRMINGRIRVSEFRDTE
;
A
#
# COMPACT_ATOMS: atom_id res chain seq x y z
N MET A 1 -15.86 -13.89 -5.91
CA MET A 1 -15.59 -12.49 -5.53
C MET A 1 -15.51 -11.67 -6.79
N LYS A 2 -16.25 -10.55 -6.90
CA LYS A 2 -16.03 -9.58 -7.98
C LYS A 2 -14.62 -9.01 -7.82
N ARG A 3 -13.72 -9.38 -8.73
CA ARG A 3 -12.30 -8.95 -8.77
C ARG A 3 -12.12 -7.62 -9.52
N ASP A 4 -13.23 -7.07 -10.04
CA ASP A 4 -13.22 -5.99 -11.03
C ASP A 4 -12.72 -4.66 -10.45
N SER A 5 -12.91 -4.40 -9.15
CA SER A 5 -12.53 -3.11 -8.55
C SER A 5 -11.02 -2.88 -8.50
N TYR A 6 -10.21 -3.91 -8.23
CA TYR A 6 -8.75 -3.75 -8.22
C TYR A 6 -8.22 -3.51 -9.63
N GLN A 7 -8.77 -4.23 -10.62
CA GLN A 7 -8.37 -4.04 -12.01
C GLN A 7 -8.73 -2.62 -12.49
N GLU A 8 -9.90 -2.10 -12.13
CA GLU A 8 -10.30 -0.72 -12.40
C GLU A 8 -9.36 0.30 -11.75
N MET A 9 -8.97 0.07 -10.49
CA MET A 9 -7.97 0.91 -9.81
C MET A 9 -6.62 0.88 -10.53
N LEU A 10 -6.13 -0.31 -10.88
CA LEU A 10 -4.87 -0.47 -11.60
C LEU A 10 -4.92 0.30 -12.94
N THR A 11 -6.01 0.12 -13.71
CA THR A 11 -6.22 0.84 -14.96
C THR A 11 -6.23 2.36 -14.76
N ALA A 12 -6.89 2.87 -13.71
CA ALA A 12 -6.93 4.30 -13.41
C ALA A 12 -5.53 4.86 -13.09
N VAL A 13 -4.74 4.17 -12.25
CA VAL A 13 -3.39 4.60 -11.88
C VAL A 13 -2.43 4.49 -13.07
N THR A 14 -2.54 3.45 -13.91
CA THR A 14 -1.75 3.35 -15.15
C THR A 14 -2.07 4.50 -16.10
N ALA A 15 -3.34 4.84 -16.30
CA ALA A 15 -3.73 5.99 -17.12
C ALA A 15 -3.17 7.31 -16.55
N PHE A 16 -3.15 7.45 -15.22
CA PHE A 16 -2.54 8.61 -14.55
C PHE A 16 -1.03 8.70 -14.82
N HIS A 17 -0.28 7.60 -14.68
CA HIS A 17 1.15 7.55 -15.01
C HIS A 17 1.42 7.94 -16.46
N ALA A 18 0.65 7.39 -17.41
CA ALA A 18 0.78 7.69 -18.82
C ALA A 18 0.48 9.16 -19.12
N LYS A 19 -0.60 9.70 -18.56
CA LYS A 19 -1.01 11.11 -18.70
C LYS A 19 0.09 12.07 -18.24
N HIS A 20 0.77 11.74 -17.15
CA HIS A 20 1.81 12.59 -16.55
C HIS A 20 3.23 12.20 -16.98
N ARG A 21 3.39 11.19 -17.83
CA ARG A 21 4.69 10.70 -18.35
C ARG A 21 5.69 10.43 -17.23
N PHE A 22 5.25 9.78 -16.14
CA PHE A 22 6.13 9.52 -15.00
C PHE A 22 7.35 8.67 -15.35
N LYS A 23 7.20 7.74 -16.30
CA LYS A 23 8.31 6.96 -16.84
C LYS A 23 9.43 7.82 -17.44
N ASP A 24 9.05 8.92 -18.12
CA ASP A 24 10.01 9.78 -18.83
C ASP A 24 10.58 10.90 -17.94
N THR A 25 9.97 11.14 -16.77
CA THR A 25 10.25 12.31 -15.92
C THR A 25 10.85 11.92 -14.56
N GLY A 26 11.31 10.67 -14.42
CA GLY A 26 11.85 10.14 -13.16
C GLY A 26 10.80 9.86 -12.09
N GLY A 27 9.51 10.04 -12.41
CA GLY A 27 8.41 9.75 -11.50
C GLY A 27 8.32 8.27 -11.13
N GLU A 28 8.80 7.37 -11.97
CA GLU A 28 8.80 5.92 -11.69
C GLU A 28 10.07 5.41 -11.00
N GLU A 29 11.02 6.28 -10.66
CA GLU A 29 12.21 5.88 -9.90
C GLU A 29 11.85 5.35 -8.52
N MET A 30 12.36 4.17 -8.16
CA MET A 30 11.97 3.50 -6.90
C MET A 30 12.32 4.34 -5.66
N THR A 31 13.47 5.00 -5.65
CA THR A 31 13.86 5.89 -4.54
C THR A 31 12.89 7.06 -4.38
N TYR A 32 12.40 7.61 -5.48
CA TYR A 32 11.41 8.68 -5.48
C TYR A 32 10.03 8.19 -5.03
N ARG A 33 9.58 7.03 -5.51
CA ARG A 33 8.35 6.37 -5.05
C ARG A 33 8.35 6.09 -3.53
N ILE A 34 9.48 5.62 -2.98
CA ILE A 34 9.65 5.45 -1.54
C ILE A 34 9.54 6.79 -0.80
N ALA A 35 10.15 7.85 -1.31
CA ALA A 35 10.08 9.18 -0.71
C ALA A 35 8.62 9.68 -0.64
N LEU A 36 7.86 9.57 -1.74
CA LEU A 36 6.44 9.94 -1.78
C LEU A 36 5.61 9.13 -0.77
N MET A 37 5.80 7.81 -0.69
CA MET A 37 5.07 7.00 0.30
C MET A 37 5.43 7.39 1.75
N ALA A 38 6.67 7.83 2.01
CA ALA A 38 7.06 8.31 3.32
C ALA A 38 6.40 9.66 3.67
N GLU A 39 6.18 10.53 2.68
CA GLU A 39 5.42 11.77 2.84
C GLU A 39 3.98 11.47 3.27
N GLU A 40 3.26 10.60 2.54
CA GLU A 40 1.88 10.21 2.89
C GLU A 40 1.76 9.57 4.28
N LEU A 41 2.75 8.75 4.67
CA LEU A 41 2.80 8.21 6.04
C LEU A 41 2.95 9.32 7.09
N GLY A 42 3.68 10.40 6.77
CA GLY A 42 3.77 11.59 7.60
C GLY A 42 2.43 12.32 7.72
N GLU A 43 1.66 12.40 6.64
CA GLU A 43 0.33 13.02 6.62
C GLU A 43 -0.69 12.19 7.41
N ILE A 44 -0.69 10.86 7.24
CA ILE A 44 -1.46 9.92 8.07
C ILE A 44 -1.12 10.10 9.55
N SER A 45 0.18 10.16 9.90
CA SER A 45 0.63 10.38 11.27
C SER A 45 0.12 11.71 11.85
N SER A 46 0.18 12.78 11.05
CA SER A 46 -0.35 14.10 11.38
C SER A 46 -1.87 14.06 11.61
N CYS A 47 -2.61 13.33 10.78
CA CYS A 47 -4.06 13.12 10.92
C CYS A 47 -4.41 12.43 12.25
N VAL A 48 -3.71 11.35 12.59
CA VAL A 48 -3.96 10.56 13.82
C VAL A 48 -3.57 11.36 15.07
N THR A 49 -2.36 11.91 15.10
CA THR A 49 -1.81 12.56 16.31
C THR A 49 -2.49 13.89 16.65
N LYS A 50 -3.02 14.59 15.65
CA LYS A 50 -3.72 15.87 15.83
C LYS A 50 -5.24 15.71 15.90
N GLY A 51 -5.76 14.49 15.87
CA GLY A 51 -7.19 14.22 15.91
C GLY A 51 -7.96 14.86 14.76
N LYS A 52 -7.41 14.84 13.53
CA LYS A 52 -8.13 15.31 12.35
C LYS A 52 -9.37 14.44 12.10
N ARG A 53 -10.30 14.96 11.29
CA ARG A 53 -11.53 14.24 10.94
C ARG A 53 -11.22 12.97 10.15
N LYS A 54 -12.11 11.98 10.26
CA LYS A 54 -11.98 10.68 9.60
C LYS A 54 -11.86 10.80 8.08
N GLU A 55 -12.53 11.77 7.48
CA GLU A 55 -12.49 12.01 6.03
C GLU A 55 -11.09 12.38 5.57
N ALA A 56 -10.38 13.23 6.33
CA ALA A 56 -8.99 13.58 6.03
C ALA A 56 -8.07 12.36 6.16
N LEU A 57 -8.23 11.56 7.21
CA LEU A 57 -7.46 10.32 7.34
C LEU A 57 -7.73 9.34 6.19
N ALA A 58 -8.99 9.25 5.73
CA ALA A 58 -9.35 8.38 4.62
C ALA A 58 -8.72 8.83 3.29
N GLU A 59 -8.57 10.14 3.08
CA GLU A 59 -7.88 10.74 1.93
C GLU A 59 -6.40 10.34 1.93
N GLU A 60 -5.65 10.62 3.00
CA GLU A 60 -4.21 10.27 3.04
C GLU A 60 -3.96 8.75 2.89
N VAL A 61 -4.87 7.92 3.41
CA VAL A 61 -4.80 6.45 3.24
C VAL A 61 -5.08 6.03 1.80
N ALA A 62 -5.98 6.74 1.10
CA ALA A 62 -6.24 6.51 -0.32
C ALA A 62 -5.04 6.95 -1.17
N ASP A 63 -4.41 8.08 -0.84
CA ASP A 63 -3.20 8.56 -1.52
C ASP A 63 -2.04 7.58 -1.37
N LEU A 64 -1.81 7.07 -0.16
CA LEU A 64 -0.84 5.99 0.06
C LEU A 64 -1.16 4.74 -0.77
N LEU A 65 -2.43 4.34 -0.86
CA LEU A 65 -2.84 3.18 -1.67
C LEU A 65 -2.57 3.40 -3.17
N ILE A 66 -2.83 4.61 -3.68
CA ILE A 66 -2.52 4.99 -5.07
C ILE A 66 -1.00 4.91 -5.31
N LEU A 67 -0.17 5.40 -4.38
CA LEU A 67 1.29 5.29 -4.48
C LEU A 67 1.78 3.85 -4.43
N VAL A 68 1.18 2.99 -3.62
CA VAL A 68 1.52 1.55 -3.57
C VAL A 68 1.21 0.88 -4.91
N ILE A 69 0.04 1.14 -5.50
CA ILE A 69 -0.32 0.63 -6.84
C ILE A 69 0.64 1.21 -7.90
N GLY A 70 0.93 2.50 -7.85
CA GLY A 70 1.87 3.17 -8.75
C GLY A 70 3.29 2.61 -8.63
N THR A 71 3.69 2.18 -7.44
CA THR A 71 4.98 1.50 -7.21
C THR A 71 5.01 0.12 -7.86
N ALA A 72 3.89 -0.62 -7.83
CA ALA A 72 3.78 -1.90 -8.53
C ALA A 72 3.87 -1.76 -10.06
N ILE A 73 3.22 -0.72 -10.60
CA ILE A 73 3.32 -0.37 -12.03
C ILE A 73 4.78 -0.05 -12.39
N ALA A 74 5.42 0.83 -11.62
CA ALA A 74 6.80 1.27 -11.86
C ALA A 74 7.83 0.14 -11.66
N GLY A 75 7.57 -0.79 -10.74
CA GLY A 75 8.40 -1.97 -10.47
C GLY A 75 8.05 -3.20 -11.32
N GLU A 76 7.10 -3.08 -12.24
CA GLU A 76 6.68 -4.14 -13.16
C GLU A 76 6.32 -5.48 -12.48
N PHE A 77 5.62 -5.44 -11.34
CA PHE A 77 5.19 -6.64 -10.62
C PHE A 77 3.68 -6.72 -10.40
N ASP A 78 3.14 -7.94 -10.37
CA ASP A 78 1.73 -8.20 -10.08
C ASP A 78 1.44 -8.12 -8.58
N LEU A 79 1.05 -6.92 -8.14
CA LEU A 79 0.68 -6.67 -6.75
C LEU A 79 -0.59 -7.42 -6.32
N ASN A 80 -1.53 -7.71 -7.22
CA ASN A 80 -2.74 -8.46 -6.85
C ASN A 80 -2.38 -9.91 -6.52
N GLN A 81 -1.59 -10.56 -7.39
CA GLN A 81 -1.10 -11.91 -7.11
C GLN A 81 -0.23 -11.93 -5.85
N ALA A 82 0.72 -11.00 -5.70
CA ALA A 82 1.56 -10.90 -4.51
C ALA A 82 0.75 -10.71 -3.22
N PHE A 83 -0.34 -9.93 -3.27
CA PHE A 83 -1.26 -9.75 -2.17
C PHE A 83 -1.96 -11.07 -1.80
N TRP A 84 -2.54 -11.78 -2.76
CA TRP A 84 -3.24 -13.04 -2.49
C TRP A 84 -2.30 -14.14 -1.99
N ASP A 85 -1.12 -14.28 -2.60
CA ASP A 85 -0.07 -15.19 -2.13
C ASP A 85 0.33 -14.89 -0.68
N LYS A 86 0.34 -13.61 -0.30
CA LYS A 86 0.64 -13.20 1.07
C LYS A 86 -0.52 -13.51 2.01
N MET A 87 -1.75 -13.27 1.61
CA MET A 87 -2.95 -13.56 2.40
C MET A 87 -3.09 -15.05 2.70
N GLU A 88 -2.89 -15.92 1.70
CA GLU A 88 -2.91 -17.38 1.91
C GLU A 88 -1.88 -17.81 2.97
N LYS A 89 -0.67 -17.23 2.92
CA LYS A 89 0.37 -17.47 3.93
C LYS A 89 0.03 -16.90 5.31
N LEU A 90 -0.79 -15.84 5.39
CA LEU A 90 -1.20 -15.21 6.64
C LEU A 90 -2.36 -15.97 7.30
N ASP A 91 -3.31 -16.45 6.51
CA ASP A 91 -4.49 -17.21 6.99
C ASP A 91 -4.11 -18.50 7.70
N LEU A 92 -2.96 -19.09 7.34
CA LEU A 92 -2.41 -20.28 8.00
C LEU A 92 -1.71 -19.97 9.34
N ARG A 93 -1.55 -18.69 9.71
CA ARG A 93 -0.80 -18.30 10.92
C ARG A 93 -1.68 -18.26 12.14
N GLN A 94 -1.13 -18.69 13.28
CA GLN A 94 -1.77 -18.51 14.57
C GLN A 94 -1.71 -17.04 15.02
N SER A 95 -2.85 -16.50 15.44
CA SER A 95 -2.92 -15.21 16.12
C SER A 95 -2.47 -15.35 17.58
N ARG A 96 -1.65 -14.42 18.08
CA ARG A 96 -1.29 -14.33 19.51
C ARG A 96 -1.53 -12.94 20.07
N MET A 97 -1.79 -12.86 21.36
CA MET A 97 -1.86 -11.59 22.10
C MET A 97 -0.45 -11.15 22.53
N ILE A 98 -0.04 -9.95 22.14
CA ILE A 98 1.22 -9.32 22.54
C ILE A 98 0.93 -7.90 23.01
N ASN A 99 1.31 -7.55 24.24
CA ASN A 99 1.06 -6.23 24.84
C ASN A 99 -0.40 -5.76 24.72
N GLY A 100 -1.35 -6.68 24.93
CA GLY A 100 -2.78 -6.40 24.85
C GLY A 100 -3.34 -6.24 23.44
N ARG A 101 -2.56 -6.53 22.39
CA ARG A 101 -2.99 -6.44 20.98
C ARG A 101 -2.82 -7.77 20.26
N ILE A 102 -3.76 -8.10 19.38
CA ILE A 102 -3.65 -9.28 18.53
C ILE A 102 -2.56 -9.03 17.47
N ARG A 103 -1.65 -9.98 17.30
CA ARG A 103 -0.64 -9.99 16.24
C ARG A 103 -0.73 -11.30 15.46
N VAL A 104 -0.74 -11.18 14.13
CA VAL A 104 -0.60 -12.29 13.19
C VAL A 104 0.79 -12.18 12.55
N SER A 105 1.74 -12.99 13.00
CA SER A 105 3.12 -12.95 12.52
C SER A 105 3.69 -14.34 12.28
N GLU A 106 4.64 -14.43 11.36
CA GLU A 106 5.50 -15.61 11.24
C GLU A 106 6.41 -15.58 12.46
N PHE A 107 6.09 -16.40 13.45
CA PHE A 107 7.03 -16.68 14.52
C PHE A 107 8.03 -17.66 13.93
N ARG A 108 9.16 -17.14 13.45
CA ARG A 108 10.34 -17.99 13.31
C ARG A 108 10.76 -18.26 14.74
N ASP A 109 10.63 -19.51 15.18
CA ASP A 109 11.22 -19.93 16.45
C ASP A 109 12.70 -19.57 16.36
N THR A 110 13.09 -18.55 17.11
CA THR A 110 14.50 -18.27 17.36
C THR A 110 14.97 -19.39 18.28
N GLU A 111 15.55 -20.44 17.70
CA GLU A 111 16.61 -21.19 18.39
C GLU A 111 17.84 -20.31 18.56
#